data_AF-E0UGP1-F1
#
_entry.id   AF-E0UGP1-F1
#
_cell.length_a   1.000
_cell.length_b   1.000
_cell.length_c   1.000
_cell.angle_alpha   90.00
_cell.angle_beta   90.00
_cell.angle_gamma   90.00
#
_symmetry.space_group_name_H-M   'P 1'
#
loop_
_entity.id
_entity.type
_entity.pdbx_description
1 polymer ?
#
loop_
_entity_poly.entity_id
_entity_poly.type
_entity_poly.pdbx_seq_one_letter_code
_entity_poly.pdbx_strand_id
1 'polypeptide(L)'
;MKQIEYLEFIIHLEKQIRSVVQDTFPRPWTEDYLSENLVKKLTKTINGVKIVDLERPFDLKCDAFKLKGTCEQTHGDIAILVVFESWEGEKLEGVGFLEAKKKYEKSRKYDKLKTAQLKNIKKKTPLASVLLYDWEKITEFNDNLVFTNSQYRWNFRYFERELFTFYTHAVVVPIGTVIELGKNTTALYKYCWRNRKLGNFDFS
;
A
#
# COMPACT_ATOMS: atom_id res chain seq x y z
N MET A 1 19.84 -13.58 1.52
CA MET A 1 18.68 -12.81 1.02
C MET A 1 17.80 -13.77 0.24
N LYS A 2 16.47 -13.76 0.43
CA LYS A 2 15.57 -14.68 -0.27
C LYS A 2 15.35 -14.17 -1.70
N GLN A 3 15.62 -14.98 -2.73
CA GLN A 3 15.26 -14.64 -4.11
C GLN A 3 13.77 -14.92 -4.34
N ILE A 4 13.08 -14.05 -5.06
CA ILE A 4 11.65 -14.16 -5.36
C ILE A 4 11.35 -13.47 -6.70
N GLU A 5 10.42 -14.02 -7.48
CA GLU A 5 9.91 -13.35 -8.67
C GLU A 5 9.01 -12.17 -8.27
N TYR A 6 8.96 -11.12 -9.09
CA TYR A 6 8.19 -9.91 -8.82
C TYR A 6 6.71 -10.22 -8.65
N LEU A 7 6.13 -11.07 -9.52
CA LEU A 7 4.74 -11.48 -9.40
C LEU A 7 4.49 -12.27 -8.12
N GLU A 8 5.38 -13.22 -7.81
CA GLU A 8 5.29 -14.01 -6.58
C GLU A 8 5.36 -13.09 -5.34
N PHE A 9 6.23 -12.09 -5.34
CA PHE A 9 6.35 -11.09 -4.29
C PHE A 9 5.04 -10.32 -4.08
N ILE A 10 4.44 -9.79 -5.16
CA ILE A 10 3.16 -9.06 -5.09
C ILE A 10 2.03 -9.96 -4.58
N ILE A 11 1.96 -11.21 -5.03
CA ILE A 11 0.96 -12.18 -4.57
C ILE A 11 1.13 -12.47 -3.07
N HIS A 12 2.35 -12.68 -2.60
CA HIS A 12 2.61 -12.92 -1.19
C HIS A 12 2.23 -11.72 -0.32
N LEU A 13 2.59 -10.52 -0.76
CA LEU A 13 2.23 -9.27 -0.10
C LEU A 13 0.71 -9.11 0.00
N GLU A 14 0.00 -9.29 -1.10
CA GLU A 14 -1.46 -9.18 -1.15
C GLU A 14 -2.14 -10.25 -0.29
N LYS A 15 -1.65 -11.49 -0.29
CA LYS A 15 -2.15 -12.54 0.62
C LYS A 15 -2.04 -12.13 2.08
N GLN A 16 -0.93 -11.50 2.48
CA GLN A 16 -0.79 -10.99 3.85
C GLN A 16 -1.81 -9.90 4.15
N ILE A 17 -1.96 -8.90 3.27
CA ILE A 17 -2.92 -7.80 3.44
C ILE A 17 -4.34 -8.34 3.60
N ARG A 18 -4.77 -9.27 2.72
CA ARG A 18 -6.10 -9.90 2.80
C ARG A 18 -6.30 -10.62 4.12
N SER A 19 -5.32 -11.43 4.53
CA SER A 19 -5.44 -12.19 5.79
C SER A 19 -5.61 -11.26 6.99
N VAL A 20 -4.88 -10.13 7.07
CA VAL A 20 -5.05 -9.17 8.18
C VAL A 20 -6.49 -8.68 8.27
N VAL A 21 -7.09 -8.28 7.16
CA VAL A 21 -8.46 -7.75 7.16
C VAL A 21 -9.48 -8.85 7.47
N GLN A 22 -9.32 -10.03 6.85
CA GLN A 22 -10.22 -11.17 7.03
C GLN A 22 -10.17 -11.74 8.45
N ASP A 23 -8.98 -11.84 9.04
CA ASP A 23 -8.79 -12.33 10.42
C ASP A 23 -9.34 -11.34 11.46
N THR A 24 -9.54 -10.07 11.09
CA THR A 24 -9.91 -8.98 11.99
C THR A 24 -11.40 -8.59 11.89
N PHE A 25 -12.03 -8.81 10.74
CA PHE A 25 -13.45 -8.52 10.55
C PHE A 25 -14.31 -9.76 10.85
N PRO A 26 -15.45 -9.65 11.56
CA PRO A 26 -16.05 -8.42 12.10
C PRO A 26 -15.48 -7.98 13.45
N ARG A 27 -14.72 -8.84 14.15
CA ARG A 27 -14.13 -8.54 15.47
C ARG A 27 -12.71 -9.10 15.57
N PRO A 28 -11.71 -8.31 16.03
CA PRO A 28 -11.82 -6.93 16.49
C PRO A 28 -11.58 -5.90 15.37
N TRP A 29 -12.64 -5.40 14.70
CA TRP A 29 -12.53 -4.39 13.63
C TRP A 29 -12.11 -2.99 14.15
N THR A 30 -10.86 -2.84 14.57
CA THR A 30 -10.24 -1.59 15.05
C THR A 30 -9.02 -1.22 14.23
N GLU A 31 -8.77 0.08 14.11
CA GLU A 31 -7.70 0.63 13.27
C GLU A 31 -6.31 0.28 13.79
N ASP A 32 -6.12 0.38 15.10
CA ASP A 32 -4.87 0.00 15.76
C ASP A 32 -4.55 -1.47 15.56
N TYR A 33 -5.53 -2.36 15.75
CA TYR A 33 -5.30 -3.80 15.61
C TYR A 33 -4.98 -4.19 14.17
N LEU A 34 -5.69 -3.62 13.19
CA LEU A 34 -5.39 -3.80 11.77
C LEU A 34 -3.97 -3.33 11.44
N SER A 35 -3.60 -2.14 11.89
CA SER A 35 -2.30 -1.52 11.59
C SER A 35 -1.14 -2.26 12.24
N GLU A 36 -1.27 -2.66 13.52
CA GLU A 36 -0.27 -3.44 14.24
C GLU A 36 -0.07 -4.82 13.59
N ASN A 37 -1.14 -5.50 13.20
CA ASN A 37 -1.03 -6.80 12.53
C ASN A 37 -0.48 -6.68 11.11
N LEU A 38 -0.88 -5.64 10.36
CA LEU A 38 -0.32 -5.37 9.05
C LEU A 38 1.19 -5.19 9.14
N VAL A 39 1.67 -4.30 10.01
CA VAL A 39 3.10 -4.06 10.22
C VAL A 39 3.84 -5.37 10.52
N LYS A 40 3.34 -6.18 11.47
CA LYS A 40 3.95 -7.48 11.82
C LYS A 40 4.03 -8.44 10.63
N LYS A 41 3.00 -8.50 9.78
CA LYS A 41 3.00 -9.37 8.60
C LYS A 41 3.87 -8.82 7.47
N LEU A 42 3.87 -7.50 7.26
CA LEU A 42 4.70 -6.84 6.27
C LEU A 42 6.18 -7.07 6.57
N THR A 43 6.67 -6.72 7.76
CA THR A 43 8.10 -6.89 8.12
C THR A 43 8.61 -8.31 7.88
N LYS A 44 7.78 -9.33 8.09
CA LYS A 44 8.16 -10.74 7.80
C LYS A 44 8.18 -11.09 6.31
N THR A 45 7.40 -10.40 5.49
CA THR A 45 7.18 -10.72 4.08
C THR A 45 8.13 -9.97 3.15
N ILE A 46 8.35 -8.68 3.43
CA ILE A 46 9.06 -7.77 2.51
C ILE A 46 10.52 -7.51 2.91
N ASN A 47 10.97 -7.99 4.07
CA ASN A 47 12.34 -7.76 4.50
C ASN A 47 13.33 -8.79 3.92
N GLY A 48 14.41 -8.31 3.32
CA GLY A 48 15.53 -9.15 2.89
C GLY A 48 15.21 -10.03 1.69
N VAL A 49 14.51 -9.45 0.70
CA VAL A 49 14.15 -10.10 -0.56
C VAL A 49 14.97 -9.54 -1.72
N LYS A 50 15.30 -10.39 -2.68
CA LYS A 50 15.93 -10.03 -3.95
C LYS A 50 14.97 -10.35 -5.09
N ILE A 51 14.58 -9.34 -5.86
CA ILE A 51 13.72 -9.50 -7.02
C ILE A 51 14.60 -9.80 -8.24
N VAL A 52 14.38 -10.94 -8.90
CA VAL A 52 15.34 -11.51 -9.87
C VAL A 52 14.87 -11.58 -11.32
N ASP A 53 13.56 -11.51 -11.57
CA ASP A 53 12.89 -11.72 -12.89
C ASP A 53 12.57 -10.41 -13.62
N LEU A 54 13.23 -9.31 -13.22
CA LEU A 54 13.17 -8.02 -13.89
C LEU A 54 14.42 -7.86 -14.75
N GLU A 55 14.33 -7.06 -15.84
CA GLU A 55 15.52 -6.66 -16.63
C GLU A 55 16.64 -6.07 -15.77
N ARG A 56 16.23 -5.49 -14.64
CA ARG A 56 17.03 -4.76 -13.67
C ARG A 56 16.69 -5.29 -12.27
N PRO A 57 17.32 -6.39 -11.84
CA PRO A 57 17.05 -6.98 -10.53
C PRO A 57 17.52 -6.03 -9.43
N PHE A 58 16.94 -6.17 -8.25
CA PHE A 58 17.29 -5.33 -7.10
C PHE A 58 17.05 -6.05 -5.79
N ASP A 59 17.77 -5.58 -4.78
CA ASP A 59 17.66 -6.06 -3.41
C ASP A 59 16.79 -5.08 -2.62
N LEU A 60 15.84 -5.62 -1.84
CA LEU A 60 14.91 -4.87 -1.02
C LEU A 60 15.05 -5.31 0.44
N LYS A 61 15.44 -4.38 1.29
CA LYS A 61 15.32 -4.52 2.75
C LYS A 61 14.29 -3.53 3.22
N CYS A 62 13.40 -3.97 4.09
CA CYS A 62 12.31 -3.16 4.52
C CYS A 62 11.95 -3.48 5.96
N ASP A 63 11.61 -2.44 6.71
CA ASP A 63 11.00 -2.59 8.02
C ASP A 63 9.77 -1.67 8.11
N ALA A 64 8.86 -2.00 9.01
CA ALA A 64 7.63 -1.25 9.21
C ALA A 64 7.37 -1.07 10.71
N PHE A 65 6.82 0.10 11.06
CA PHE A 65 6.58 0.50 12.44
C PHE A 65 5.19 1.12 12.57
N LYS A 66 4.40 0.68 13.57
CA LYS A 66 3.24 1.46 14.03
C LYS A 66 3.78 2.62 14.86
N LEU A 67 3.53 3.84 14.39
CA LEU A 67 3.85 5.06 15.13
C LEU A 67 2.82 5.28 16.24
N LYS A 68 3.27 5.91 17.33
CA LYS A 68 2.45 6.28 18.48
C LYS A 68 2.73 7.72 18.91
N GLY A 69 1.75 8.36 19.55
CA GLY A 69 1.92 9.67 20.19
C GLY A 69 2.23 10.79 19.18
N THR A 70 3.23 11.63 19.47
CA THR A 70 3.56 12.78 18.63
C THR A 70 3.96 12.38 17.21
N CYS A 71 4.70 11.27 17.04
CA CYS A 71 5.12 10.80 15.72
C CYS A 71 3.91 10.40 14.87
N GLU A 72 2.94 9.72 15.48
CA GLU A 72 1.68 9.32 14.83
C GLU A 72 0.88 10.54 14.37
N GLN A 73 0.70 11.52 15.26
CA GLN A 73 -0.02 12.75 14.94
C GLN A 73 0.67 13.58 13.84
N THR A 74 1.99 13.47 13.74
CA THR A 74 2.81 14.27 12.82
C THR A 74 2.92 13.62 11.44
N HIS A 75 3.12 12.30 11.40
CA HIS A 75 3.49 11.60 10.17
C HIS A 75 2.45 10.57 9.70
N GLY A 76 1.51 10.18 10.56
CA GLY A 76 0.50 9.17 10.31
C GLY A 76 0.73 7.89 11.12
N ASP A 77 -0.12 6.89 10.91
CA ASP A 77 -0.13 5.65 11.67
C ASP A 77 1.10 4.75 11.49
N ILE A 78 1.62 4.62 10.27
CA ILE A 78 2.64 3.63 9.92
C ILE A 78 3.81 4.31 9.22
N ALA A 79 5.03 3.96 9.62
CA ALA A 79 6.25 4.25 8.87
C ALA A 79 6.80 2.96 8.25
N ILE A 80 7.25 3.04 6.99
CA ILE A 80 7.87 1.95 6.25
C ILE A 80 9.25 2.42 5.82
N LEU A 81 10.30 1.87 6.42
CA LEU A 81 11.68 2.10 6.03
C LEU A 81 12.03 1.16 4.89
N VAL A 82 12.56 1.70 3.81
CA VAL A 82 12.96 0.95 2.62
C VAL A 82 14.42 1.24 2.32
N VAL A 83 15.19 0.18 2.15
CA VAL A 83 16.53 0.23 1.56
C VAL A 83 16.48 -0.57 0.28
N PHE A 84 16.70 0.13 -0.82
CA PHE A 84 16.79 -0.41 -2.15
C PHE A 84 18.25 -0.43 -2.56
N GLU A 85 18.72 -1.56 -3.11
CA GLU A 85 20.06 -1.68 -3.69
C GLU A 85 19.92 -2.16 -5.14
N SER A 86 20.40 -1.34 -6.09
CA SER A 86 20.28 -1.59 -7.52
C SER A 86 21.21 -2.70 -8.01
N TRP A 87 21.02 -3.17 -9.24
CA TRP A 87 21.91 -4.14 -9.87
C TRP A 87 23.36 -3.62 -10.03
N GLU A 88 23.56 -2.31 -9.96
CA GLU A 88 24.88 -1.65 -10.04
C GLU A 88 25.50 -1.40 -8.65
N GLY A 89 24.82 -1.79 -7.57
CA GLY A 89 25.27 -1.63 -6.18
C GLY A 89 24.96 -0.26 -5.57
N GLU A 90 24.21 0.61 -6.28
CA GLU A 90 23.75 1.88 -5.73
C GLU A 90 22.69 1.65 -4.65
N LYS A 91 22.80 2.36 -3.53
CA LYS A 91 21.87 2.25 -2.41
C LYS A 91 21.02 3.50 -2.29
N LEU A 92 19.71 3.29 -2.22
CA LEU A 92 18.73 4.32 -1.93
C LEU A 92 17.98 3.95 -0.66
N GLU A 93 17.98 4.87 0.30
CA GLU A 93 17.23 4.75 1.54
C GLU A 93 16.05 5.73 1.52
N GLY A 94 14.91 5.28 2.04
CA GLY A 94 13.71 6.11 2.09
C GLY A 94 12.74 5.65 3.16
N VAL A 95 11.83 6.55 3.53
CA VAL A 95 10.74 6.25 4.44
C VAL A 95 9.40 6.65 3.83
N GLY A 96 8.47 5.70 3.79
CA GLY A 96 7.07 5.94 3.44
C GLY A 96 6.24 6.08 4.70
N PHE A 97 5.26 6.99 4.69
CA PHE A 97 4.33 7.16 5.80
C PHE A 97 2.88 6.96 5.36
N LEU A 98 2.11 6.26 6.18
CA LEU A 98 0.71 5.94 5.91
C LEU A 98 -0.17 6.37 7.08
N GLU A 99 -1.22 7.14 6.80
CA GLU A 99 -2.37 7.37 7.68
C GLU A 99 -3.41 6.28 7.41
N ALA A 100 -3.61 5.36 8.35
CA ALA A 100 -4.48 4.21 8.20
C ALA A 100 -5.91 4.57 8.62
N LYS A 101 -6.91 4.19 7.83
CA LYS A 101 -8.34 4.39 8.16
C LYS A 101 -9.16 3.18 7.79
N LYS A 102 -9.98 2.72 8.73
CA LYS A 102 -10.95 1.65 8.46
C LYS A 102 -12.29 2.21 8.00
N LYS A 103 -12.96 1.47 7.10
CA LYS A 103 -14.36 1.73 6.78
C LYS A 103 -15.23 1.37 8.00
N TYR A 104 -16.36 2.04 8.16
CA TYR A 104 -17.33 1.77 9.22
C TYR A 104 -18.57 1.06 8.66
N GLU A 105 -18.99 -0.04 9.28
CA GLU A 105 -20.09 -0.90 8.80
C GLU A 105 -21.42 -0.14 8.63
N LYS A 106 -21.80 0.63 9.66
CA LYS A 106 -23.08 1.36 9.69
C LYS A 106 -23.15 2.45 8.63
N SER A 107 -22.10 3.23 8.46
CA SER A 107 -22.08 4.38 7.54
C SER A 107 -21.61 4.01 6.14
N ARG A 108 -20.91 2.87 5.98
CA ARG A 108 -20.15 2.46 4.79
C ARG A 108 -19.09 3.50 4.36
N LYS A 109 -18.61 4.34 5.30
CA LYS A 109 -17.66 5.43 5.07
C LYS A 109 -16.44 5.33 5.98
N TYR A 110 -15.43 6.12 5.68
CA TYR A 110 -14.24 6.33 6.50
C TYR A 110 -14.46 7.49 7.47
N ASP A 111 -15.33 7.30 8.47
CA ASP A 111 -15.83 8.39 9.32
C ASP A 111 -14.75 9.15 10.11
N LYS A 112 -13.64 8.47 10.40
CA LYS A 112 -12.46 9.04 11.09
C LYS A 112 -11.43 9.65 10.15
N LEU A 113 -11.64 9.63 8.84
CA LEU A 113 -10.81 10.34 7.89
C LEU A 113 -11.12 11.85 7.99
N LYS A 114 -10.34 12.58 8.78
CA LYS A 114 -10.55 14.01 9.04
C LYS A 114 -9.60 14.87 8.21
N THR A 115 -10.14 15.70 7.31
CA THR A 115 -9.34 16.59 6.45
C THR A 115 -8.38 17.49 7.21
N ALA A 116 -8.76 17.97 8.40
CA ALA A 116 -7.88 18.79 9.24
C ALA A 116 -6.62 18.04 9.68
N GLN A 117 -6.77 16.78 10.14
CA GLN A 117 -5.65 15.92 10.49
C GLN A 117 -4.77 15.65 9.27
N LEU A 118 -5.37 15.33 8.12
CA LEU A 118 -4.61 15.07 6.89
C LEU A 118 -3.81 16.29 6.42
N LYS A 119 -4.36 17.50 6.56
CA LYS A 119 -3.64 18.75 6.25
C LYS A 119 -2.43 18.95 7.16
N ASN A 120 -2.56 18.63 8.46
CA ASN A 120 -1.45 18.69 9.40
C ASN A 120 -0.34 17.69 9.03
N ILE A 121 -0.72 16.44 8.75
CA ILE A 121 0.23 15.41 8.29
C ILE A 121 0.90 15.85 6.99
N LYS A 122 0.16 16.27 5.96
CA LYS A 122 0.72 16.71 4.67
C LYS A 122 1.72 17.87 4.82
N LYS A 123 1.49 18.79 5.75
CA LYS A 123 2.42 19.90 6.01
C LYS A 123 3.80 19.43 6.49
N LYS A 124 3.84 18.31 7.23
CA LYS A 124 5.07 17.75 7.83
C LYS A 124 5.65 16.61 7.00
N THR A 125 4.79 15.87 6.33
CA THR A 125 5.10 14.71 5.50
C THR A 125 4.36 14.83 4.15
N PRO A 126 4.86 15.63 3.20
CA PRO A 126 4.16 15.92 1.94
C PRO A 126 3.88 14.69 1.07
N LEU A 127 4.69 13.63 1.22
CA LEU A 127 4.59 12.37 0.50
C LEU A 127 3.82 11.28 1.25
N ALA A 128 3.21 11.60 2.40
CA ALA A 128 2.36 10.64 3.10
C ALA A 128 1.18 10.19 2.22
N SER A 129 0.69 8.98 2.47
CA SER A 129 -0.51 8.44 1.84
C SER A 129 -1.52 7.98 2.87
N VAL A 130 -2.77 7.81 2.45
CA VAL A 130 -3.84 7.25 3.28
C VAL A 130 -4.01 5.79 2.91
N LEU A 131 -3.90 4.90 3.88
CA LEU A 131 -4.20 3.48 3.76
C LEU A 131 -5.65 3.23 4.18
N LEU A 132 -6.49 2.78 3.26
CA LEU A 132 -7.92 2.58 3.47
C LEU A 132 -8.24 1.10 3.57
N TYR A 133 -8.62 0.62 4.75
CA TYR A 133 -9.09 -0.76 4.95
C TYR A 133 -10.58 -0.90 4.65
N ASP A 134 -10.96 -1.93 3.89
CA ASP A 134 -12.34 -2.32 3.62
C ASP A 134 -12.53 -3.81 3.85
N TRP A 135 -13.55 -4.19 4.63
CA TRP A 135 -13.92 -5.59 4.83
C TRP A 135 -14.59 -6.19 3.59
N GLU A 136 -15.10 -5.34 2.69
CA GLU A 136 -15.61 -5.76 1.39
C GLU A 136 -14.44 -5.93 0.41
N LYS A 137 -14.62 -6.84 -0.55
CA LYS A 137 -13.63 -7.07 -1.60
C LYS A 137 -13.59 -5.86 -2.54
N ILE A 138 -12.42 -5.29 -2.75
CA ILE A 138 -12.16 -4.21 -3.70
C ILE A 138 -11.62 -4.86 -4.98
N THR A 139 -12.36 -4.82 -6.09
CA THR A 139 -11.96 -5.42 -7.37
C THR A 139 -11.59 -4.38 -8.44
N GLU A 140 -11.99 -3.13 -8.24
CA GLU A 140 -11.86 -2.03 -9.22
C GLU A 140 -10.44 -1.42 -9.28
N PHE A 141 -9.47 -1.98 -8.56
CA PHE A 141 -8.07 -1.50 -8.58
C PHE A 141 -7.24 -2.15 -9.70
N ASN A 142 -7.74 -3.23 -10.31
CA ASN A 142 -6.99 -4.06 -11.25
C ASN A 142 -6.68 -3.39 -12.58
N ASP A 143 -7.47 -2.39 -12.98
CA ASP A 143 -7.27 -1.65 -14.23
C ASP A 143 -5.88 -1.02 -14.32
N ASN A 144 -5.19 -0.85 -13.18
CA ASN A 144 -3.87 -0.22 -13.09
C ASN A 144 -2.73 -1.16 -12.67
N LEU A 145 -2.98 -2.45 -12.44
CA LEU A 145 -1.89 -3.40 -12.17
C LEU A 145 -1.04 -3.56 -13.44
N VAL A 146 0.29 -3.53 -13.27
CA VAL A 146 1.34 -3.58 -14.30
C VAL A 146 1.41 -4.96 -15.00
N PHE A 147 0.28 -5.51 -15.40
CA PHE A 147 0.21 -6.75 -16.21
C PHE A 147 0.14 -6.45 -17.71
N THR A 148 0.45 -5.21 -18.10
CA THR A 148 0.51 -4.79 -19.51
C THR A 148 1.80 -5.22 -20.21
N ASN A 149 2.82 -5.70 -19.48
CA ASN A 149 4.00 -6.30 -20.11
C ASN A 149 3.69 -7.74 -20.52
N SER A 150 3.84 -8.04 -21.82
CA SER A 150 3.46 -9.31 -22.46
C SER A 150 4.14 -10.54 -21.85
N GLN A 151 5.28 -10.37 -21.18
CA GLN A 151 6.04 -11.45 -20.53
C GLN A 151 5.32 -12.02 -19.29
N TYR A 152 4.65 -11.17 -18.50
CA TYR A 152 3.90 -11.65 -17.33
C TYR A 152 2.54 -12.26 -17.68
N ARG A 153 1.98 -11.94 -18.86
CA ARG A 153 0.72 -12.56 -19.34
C ARG A 153 0.82 -14.08 -19.53
N TRP A 154 1.99 -14.58 -19.93
CA TRP A 154 2.19 -16.01 -20.17
C TRP A 154 2.34 -16.81 -18.87
N ASN A 155 3.06 -16.27 -17.87
CA ASN A 155 3.13 -16.86 -16.53
C ASN A 155 1.76 -16.81 -15.82
N PHE A 156 0.93 -15.81 -16.14
CA PHE A 156 -0.43 -15.70 -15.61
C PHE A 156 -1.35 -16.86 -16.01
N ARG A 157 -1.24 -17.37 -17.24
CA ARG A 157 -2.08 -18.49 -17.73
C ARG A 157 -1.86 -19.80 -16.96
N TYR A 158 -0.68 -20.01 -16.39
CA TYR A 158 -0.41 -21.16 -15.53
C TYR A 158 -0.96 -20.99 -14.11
N PHE A 159 -1.01 -19.75 -13.61
CA PHE A 159 -1.60 -19.40 -12.31
C PHE A 159 -3.13 -19.38 -12.30
N GLU A 160 -3.79 -19.24 -13.46
CA GLU A 160 -5.27 -19.26 -13.59
C GLU A 160 -5.92 -20.58 -13.15
N ARG A 161 -5.18 -21.69 -13.06
CA ARG A 161 -5.77 -22.99 -12.70
C ARG A 161 -6.10 -23.17 -11.22
N GLU A 162 -5.63 -22.29 -10.33
CA GLU A 162 -6.07 -22.25 -8.93
C GLU A 162 -6.42 -20.82 -8.46
N LEU A 163 -7.72 -20.48 -8.51
CA LEU A 163 -8.39 -19.64 -7.50
C LEU A 163 -7.92 -18.17 -7.30
N PHE A 164 -7.37 -17.48 -8.30
CA PHE A 164 -7.03 -16.06 -8.14
C PHE A 164 -8.18 -15.12 -8.55
N THR A 165 -9.05 -14.75 -7.59
CA THR A 165 -9.84 -13.52 -7.74
C THR A 165 -8.95 -12.33 -7.36
N PHE A 166 -8.72 -11.43 -8.31
CA PHE A 166 -8.00 -10.19 -8.10
C PHE A 166 -8.88 -9.22 -7.29
N TYR A 167 -8.86 -9.35 -5.98
CA TYR A 167 -9.43 -8.36 -5.08
C TYR A 167 -8.39 -7.91 -4.07
N THR A 168 -8.60 -6.79 -3.41
CA THR A 168 -7.86 -6.43 -2.21
C THR A 168 -8.83 -6.00 -1.12
N HIS A 169 -8.32 -5.86 0.09
CA HIS A 169 -9.04 -5.31 1.23
C HIS A 169 -8.40 -4.02 1.75
N ALA A 170 -7.34 -3.55 1.10
CA ALA A 170 -6.72 -2.29 1.44
C ALA A 170 -6.21 -1.57 0.20
N VAL A 171 -6.41 -0.26 0.14
CA VAL A 171 -5.87 0.58 -0.94
C VAL A 171 -5.12 1.78 -0.36
N VAL A 172 -4.09 2.22 -1.05
CA VAL A 172 -3.30 3.39 -0.67
C VAL A 172 -3.63 4.54 -1.61
N VAL A 173 -3.93 5.72 -1.08
CA VAL A 173 -4.23 6.93 -1.87
C VAL A 173 -3.34 8.08 -1.40
N PRO A 174 -2.67 8.84 -2.28
CA PRO A 174 -1.87 9.98 -1.85
C PRO A 174 -2.67 10.98 -1.01
N ILE A 175 -2.09 11.43 0.12
CA ILE A 175 -2.83 12.28 1.08
C ILE A 175 -3.31 13.59 0.45
N GLY A 176 -2.54 14.14 -0.50
CA GLY A 176 -2.90 15.34 -1.25
C GLY A 176 -4.17 15.15 -2.06
N THR A 177 -4.35 13.99 -2.70
CA THR A 177 -5.55 13.64 -3.47
C THR A 177 -6.76 13.54 -2.56
N VAL A 178 -6.61 12.90 -1.39
CA VAL A 178 -7.72 12.76 -0.43
C VAL A 178 -8.19 14.14 0.07
N ILE A 179 -7.24 15.03 0.40
CA ILE A 179 -7.55 16.41 0.84
C ILE A 179 -8.29 17.18 -0.24
N GLU A 180 -7.79 17.14 -1.49
CA GLU A 180 -8.37 17.89 -2.62
C GLU A 180 -9.80 17.45 -2.91
N LEU A 181 -10.06 16.14 -2.88
CA LEU A 181 -11.39 15.61 -3.18
C LEU A 181 -12.39 15.84 -2.03
N GLY A 182 -11.91 15.96 -0.79
CA GLY A 182 -12.77 16.09 0.39
C GLY A 182 -13.73 14.91 0.60
N LYS A 183 -13.44 13.74 0.00
CA LYS A 183 -14.26 12.53 0.09
C LYS A 183 -13.76 11.59 1.17
N ASN A 184 -14.67 10.82 1.75
CA ASN A 184 -14.38 9.80 2.74
C ASN A 184 -15.12 8.48 2.46
N THR A 185 -15.32 8.16 1.19
CA THR A 185 -16.07 6.99 0.73
C THR A 185 -15.22 6.14 -0.22
N THR A 186 -15.77 5.01 -0.68
CA THR A 186 -15.16 4.15 -1.71
C THR A 186 -14.86 4.88 -3.03
N ALA A 187 -15.41 6.08 -3.26
CA ALA A 187 -15.07 6.92 -4.40
C ALA A 187 -13.58 7.32 -4.48
N LEU A 188 -12.81 7.10 -3.40
CA LEU A 188 -11.37 7.28 -3.37
C LEU A 188 -10.59 6.17 -4.09
N TYR A 189 -11.19 4.98 -4.31
CA TYR A 189 -10.49 3.80 -4.83
C TYR A 189 -9.92 4.00 -6.23
N LYS A 190 -10.61 4.75 -7.08
CA LYS A 190 -10.15 5.10 -8.43
C LYS A 190 -8.87 5.95 -8.48
N TYR A 191 -8.35 6.37 -7.32
CA TYR A 191 -7.12 7.16 -7.22
C TYR A 191 -5.97 6.42 -6.55
N CYS A 192 -6.14 5.12 -6.24
CA CYS A 192 -5.13 4.36 -5.52
C CYS A 192 -3.83 4.12 -6.31
N TRP A 193 -3.85 4.32 -7.64
CA TRP A 193 -2.71 4.01 -8.51
C TRP A 193 -2.60 4.94 -9.71
N ARG A 194 -2.82 6.25 -9.52
CA ARG A 194 -2.49 7.22 -10.57
C ARG A 194 -0.98 7.49 -10.53
N ASN A 195 -0.24 6.75 -11.37
CA ASN A 195 1.04 7.23 -11.89
C ASN A 195 0.83 8.69 -12.27
N ARG A 196 1.54 9.60 -11.59
CA ARG A 196 1.76 10.91 -12.18
C ARG A 196 2.48 10.60 -13.50
N LYS A 197 1.79 10.76 -14.63
CA LYS A 197 2.47 11.51 -15.69
C LYS A 197 2.89 12.77 -14.97
N LEU A 198 4.18 12.91 -14.68
CA LEU A 198 4.76 14.19 -14.36
C LEU A 198 4.33 15.06 -15.53
N GLY A 199 3.23 15.81 -15.33
CA GLY A 199 2.85 16.85 -16.25
C GLY A 199 4.06 17.76 -16.32
N ASN A 200 4.48 18.07 -17.53
CA ASN A 200 5.51 19.04 -17.87
C ASN A 200 5.57 20.13 -16.80
N PHE A 201 6.58 20.05 -15.94
CA PHE A 201 7.07 21.25 -15.29
C PHE A 201 7.87 21.94 -16.39
N ASP A 202 7.21 22.87 -17.09
CA ASP A 202 7.91 23.89 -17.84
C ASP A 202 8.77 24.65 -16.83
N PHE A 203 10.08 24.41 -16.89
CA PHE A 203 11.04 25.39 -16.40
C PHE A 203 11.10 26.50 -17.45
N SER A 204 10.18 27.46 -17.31
CA SER A 204 10.34 28.80 -17.86
C SER A 204 10.90 29.72 -16.78
#